data_AF-A0A7W0TLZ5-F1
#
_entry.id   AF-A0A7W0TLZ5-F1
#
_cell.length_a   1.000
_cell.length_b   1.000
_cell.length_c   1.000
_cell.angle_alpha   90.00
_cell.angle_beta   90.00
_cell.angle_gamma   90.00
#
_symmetry.space_group_name_H-M   'P 1'
#
loop_
_entity.id
_entity.type
_entity.pdbx_description
1 polymer ?
#
loop_
_entity_poly.entity_id
_entity_poly.type
_entity_poly.pdbx_seq_one_letter_code
_entity_poly.pdbx_strand_id
1 'polypeptide(L)'
;MTNPHDRLGTRRLQAVALVAAPLAGLATTVIWPQTPLDIAERLEVLAGTAGRTQLAHLLNLLTILLFVPALAGMHRLLQPHRPRAAAIGAGLVAAGLVGWSGVLALGSAELQLARTVSGNAAVSAAESLHVGPVAVAMTAMFLLCTFSGLIVLTVALWRAHLVPGWVPAAVVAAVAGDIIASTVTAVVVTVWVLLAVAFTAVARARVRVAVADAASPMLSEA
;
A
#
# COMPACT_ATOMS: atom_id res chain seq x y z
N MET A 1 20.31 -9.32 -23.15
CA MET A 1 21.18 -9.38 -21.96
C MET A 1 21.17 -8.01 -21.30
N THR A 2 20.60 -7.85 -20.11
CA THR A 2 20.59 -6.56 -19.38
C THR A 2 21.94 -6.33 -18.72
N ASN A 3 22.46 -5.10 -18.80
CA ASN A 3 23.79 -4.73 -18.31
C ASN A 3 23.83 -4.90 -16.77
N PRO A 4 24.89 -5.47 -16.17
CA PRO A 4 24.98 -5.67 -14.72
C PRO A 4 24.69 -4.41 -13.89
N HIS A 5 25.03 -3.23 -14.40
CA HIS A 5 24.72 -1.93 -13.78
C HIS A 5 23.20 -1.68 -13.64
N ASP A 6 22.39 -2.09 -14.62
CA ASP A 6 20.92 -1.92 -14.61
C ASP A 6 20.27 -2.74 -13.49
N ARG A 7 20.85 -3.91 -13.17
CA ARG A 7 20.35 -4.81 -12.14
C ARG A 7 20.54 -4.24 -10.74
N LEU A 8 21.67 -3.58 -10.48
CA LEU A 8 21.95 -2.91 -9.21
C LEU A 8 21.04 -1.71 -9.00
N GLY A 9 20.85 -0.89 -10.03
CA GLY A 9 19.91 0.25 -9.99
C GLY A 9 18.49 -0.20 -9.67
N THR A 10 18.01 -1.24 -10.36
CA THR A 10 16.67 -1.81 -10.13
C THR A 10 16.51 -2.34 -8.70
N ARG A 11 17.50 -3.05 -8.16
CA ARG A 11 17.44 -3.60 -6.78
C ARG A 11 17.39 -2.49 -5.74
N ARG A 12 18.16 -1.40 -5.93
CA ARG A 12 18.14 -0.22 -5.05
C ARG A 12 16.79 0.48 -5.09
N LEU A 13 16.24 0.71 -6.29
CA LEU A 13 14.91 1.29 -6.46
C LEU A 13 13.83 0.48 -5.72
N GLN A 14 13.87 -0.85 -5.83
CA GLN A 14 12.95 -1.75 -5.12
C GLN A 14 13.06 -1.64 -3.59
N ALA A 15 14.29 -1.56 -3.07
CA ALA A 15 14.54 -1.40 -1.64
C ALA A 15 14.09 -0.03 -1.10
N VAL A 16 14.36 1.04 -1.86
CA VAL A 16 13.88 2.39 -1.52
C VAL A 16 12.36 2.43 -1.55
N ALA A 17 11.74 1.87 -2.59
CA ALA A 17 10.28 1.83 -2.72
C ALA A 17 9.59 1.08 -1.58
N LEU A 18 10.19 -0.01 -1.08
CA LEU A 18 9.68 -0.74 0.09
C LEU A 18 9.57 0.16 1.32
N VAL A 19 10.47 1.11 1.52
CA VAL A 19 10.42 2.03 2.66
C VAL A 19 9.58 3.27 2.33
N ALA A 20 9.75 3.82 1.14
CA ALA A 20 9.08 5.05 0.73
C ALA A 20 7.56 4.89 0.60
N ALA A 21 7.07 3.73 0.15
CA ALA A 21 5.63 3.49 0.00
C ALA A 21 4.85 3.64 1.33
N PRO A 22 5.16 2.90 2.41
CA PRO A 22 4.45 3.07 3.67
C PRO A 22 4.69 4.43 4.34
N LEU A 23 5.83 5.09 4.10
CA LEU A 23 6.04 6.46 4.58
C LEU A 23 5.16 7.49 3.85
N ALA A 24 4.93 7.31 2.55
CA ALA A 24 3.98 8.13 1.79
C ALA A 24 2.53 7.89 2.27
N GLY A 25 2.18 6.64 2.60
CA GLY A 25 0.89 6.30 3.21
C GLY A 25 0.71 6.91 4.60
N LEU A 26 1.79 6.91 5.41
CA LEU A 26 1.81 7.60 6.71
C LEU A 26 1.57 9.11 6.54
N ALA A 27 2.30 9.75 5.63
CA ALA A 27 2.14 11.18 5.34
C ALA A 27 0.71 11.50 4.87
N THR A 28 0.15 10.65 4.00
CA THR A 28 -1.25 10.73 3.57
C THR A 28 -2.20 10.72 4.77
N THR A 29 -2.01 9.81 5.71
CA THR A 29 -2.86 9.67 6.91
C THR A 29 -2.80 10.91 7.81
N VAL A 30 -1.61 11.47 8.02
CA VAL A 30 -1.43 12.69 8.81
C VAL A 30 -2.09 13.89 8.13
N ILE A 31 -2.02 13.95 6.81
CA ILE A 31 -2.61 15.04 6.02
C ILE A 31 -4.11 14.82 5.81
N TRP A 32 -4.65 13.61 5.92
CA TRP A 32 -6.08 13.37 5.70
C TRP A 32 -6.93 14.13 6.74
N PRO A 33 -7.94 14.92 6.31
CA PRO A 33 -8.85 15.57 7.26
C PRO A 33 -9.70 14.51 7.98
N GLN A 34 -9.95 14.71 9.27
CA GLN A 34 -10.87 13.82 9.99
C GLN A 34 -12.29 14.05 9.49
N THR A 35 -12.85 13.04 8.85
CA THR A 35 -14.20 13.09 8.29
C THR A 35 -15.17 12.33 9.19
N PRO A 36 -16.31 12.94 9.58
CA PRO A 36 -17.36 12.23 10.28
C PRO A 36 -17.99 11.14 9.42
N LEU A 37 -18.74 10.24 10.06
CA LEU A 37 -19.50 9.18 9.38
C LEU A 37 -20.75 9.74 8.69
N ASP A 38 -21.30 10.85 9.19
CA ASP A 38 -22.40 11.55 8.54
C ASP A 38 -21.94 12.15 7.20
N ILE A 39 -22.70 11.89 6.14
CA ILE A 39 -22.30 12.26 4.77
C ILE A 39 -22.40 13.77 4.56
N ALA A 40 -23.40 14.44 5.14
CA ALA A 40 -23.56 15.89 5.00
C ALA A 40 -22.40 16.61 5.68
N GLU A 41 -22.12 16.28 6.94
CA GLU A 41 -20.99 16.85 7.69
C GLU A 41 -19.65 16.53 7.00
N ARG A 42 -19.49 15.31 6.45
CA ARG A 42 -18.29 14.93 5.69
C ARG A 42 -18.09 15.82 4.46
N LEU A 43 -19.14 16.07 3.67
CA LEU A 43 -19.05 16.93 2.50
C LEU A 43 -18.69 18.36 2.89
N GLU A 44 -19.22 18.89 4.00
CA GLU A 44 -18.83 20.20 4.53
C GLU A 44 -17.34 20.26 4.90
N VAL A 45 -16.84 19.24 5.62
CA VAL A 45 -15.41 19.12 5.94
C VAL A 45 -14.57 19.08 4.67
N LEU A 46 -14.94 18.26 3.68
CA LEU A 46 -14.21 18.13 2.43
C LEU A 46 -14.19 19.44 1.62
N ALA A 47 -15.30 20.18 1.60
CA ALA A 47 -15.38 21.50 0.98
C ALA A 47 -14.46 22.50 1.70
N GLY A 48 -14.49 22.52 3.03
CA GLY A 48 -13.66 23.39 3.87
C GLY A 48 -12.17 23.07 3.85
N THR A 49 -11.78 21.82 3.57
CA THR A 49 -10.38 21.37 3.55
C THR A 49 -9.91 20.90 2.17
N ALA A 50 -10.52 21.39 1.09
CA ALA A 50 -10.31 20.87 -0.26
C ALA A 50 -8.84 20.74 -0.68
N GLY A 51 -8.01 21.76 -0.41
CA GLY A 51 -6.57 21.71 -0.75
C GLY A 51 -5.80 20.62 0.01
N ARG A 52 -6.15 20.41 1.28
CA ARG A 52 -5.57 19.36 2.12
C ARG A 52 -6.00 17.97 1.64
N THR A 53 -7.27 17.79 1.29
CA THR A 53 -7.80 16.56 0.69
C THR A 53 -7.13 16.24 -0.65
N GLN A 54 -6.96 17.23 -1.53
CA GLN A 54 -6.27 17.05 -2.82
C GLN A 54 -4.82 16.60 -2.63
N LEU A 55 -4.10 17.25 -1.71
CA LEU A 55 -2.72 16.85 -1.39
C LEU A 55 -2.67 15.41 -0.86
N ALA A 56 -3.60 15.03 0.03
CA ALA A 56 -3.67 13.67 0.53
C ALA A 56 -3.95 12.67 -0.60
N HIS A 57 -4.86 12.97 -1.54
CA HIS A 57 -5.10 12.12 -2.71
C HIS A 57 -3.85 11.96 -3.60
N LEU A 58 -3.08 13.03 -3.82
CA LEU A 58 -1.83 12.96 -4.59
C LEU A 58 -0.77 12.09 -3.90
N LEU A 59 -0.63 12.21 -2.57
CA LEU A 59 0.26 11.35 -1.79
C LEU A 59 -0.21 9.89 -1.77
N ASN A 60 -1.52 9.67 -1.78
CA ASN A 60 -2.08 8.32 -1.87
C ASN A 60 -1.78 7.68 -3.25
N LEU A 61 -1.92 8.46 -4.32
CA LEU A 61 -1.52 8.03 -5.66
C LEU A 61 -0.03 7.71 -5.73
N LEU A 62 0.82 8.57 -5.14
CA LEU A 62 2.25 8.31 -5.02
C LEU A 62 2.52 7.02 -4.23
N THR A 63 1.77 6.76 -3.17
CA THR A 63 1.87 5.53 -2.38
C THR A 63 1.58 4.30 -3.24
N ILE A 64 0.48 4.31 -4.00
CA ILE A 64 0.13 3.24 -4.95
C ILE A 64 1.25 3.02 -5.98
N LEU A 65 1.79 4.10 -6.55
CA LEU A 65 2.87 4.03 -7.53
C LEU A 65 4.17 3.45 -6.93
N LEU A 66 4.52 3.80 -5.70
CA LEU A 66 5.68 3.26 -4.99
C LEU A 66 5.49 1.79 -4.59
N PHE A 67 4.25 1.36 -4.34
CA PHE A 67 3.96 -0.04 -4.07
C PHE A 67 4.29 -0.96 -5.27
N VAL A 68 4.23 -0.47 -6.51
CA VAL A 68 4.54 -1.28 -7.70
C VAL A 68 6.00 -1.79 -7.70
N PRO A 69 7.05 -0.95 -7.61
CA PRO A 69 8.43 -1.43 -7.49
C PRO A 69 8.68 -2.15 -6.17
N ALA A 70 8.03 -1.78 -5.06
CA ALA A 70 8.15 -2.50 -3.80
C ALA A 70 7.69 -3.97 -3.95
N LEU A 71 6.53 -4.17 -4.58
CA LEU A 71 5.95 -5.47 -4.86
C LEU A 71 6.82 -6.31 -5.81
N ALA A 72 7.35 -5.69 -6.86
CA ALA A 72 8.31 -6.33 -7.75
C ALA A 72 9.59 -6.76 -6.98
N GLY A 73 10.00 -5.98 -5.98
CA GLY A 73 11.09 -6.31 -5.06
C GLY A 73 10.81 -7.57 -4.23
N MET A 74 9.65 -7.62 -3.57
CA MET A 74 9.22 -8.77 -2.77
C MET A 74 9.05 -10.02 -3.63
N HIS A 75 8.40 -9.89 -4.78
CA HIS A 75 8.20 -10.99 -5.72
C HIS A 75 9.54 -11.59 -6.16
N ARG A 76 10.48 -10.77 -6.65
CA ARG A 76 11.79 -11.24 -7.10
C ARG A 76 12.68 -11.77 -5.97
N LEU A 77 12.48 -11.30 -4.74
CA LEU A 77 13.18 -11.83 -3.57
C LEU A 77 12.69 -13.25 -3.23
N LEU A 78 11.38 -13.47 -3.36
CA LEU A 78 10.75 -14.73 -3.00
C LEU A 78 10.74 -15.77 -4.13
N GLN A 79 10.79 -15.33 -5.40
CA GLN A 79 10.64 -16.18 -6.58
C GLN A 79 11.60 -17.38 -6.64
N PRO A 80 12.90 -17.28 -6.27
CA PRO A 80 13.80 -18.43 -6.24
C PRO A 80 13.44 -19.50 -5.19
N HIS A 81 12.76 -19.10 -4.10
CA HIS A 81 12.50 -19.96 -2.95
C HIS A 81 11.08 -20.53 -2.95
N ARG A 82 10.10 -19.70 -3.35
CA ARG A 82 8.65 -19.99 -3.27
C ARG A 82 7.91 -19.36 -4.45
N PRO A 83 8.11 -19.83 -5.70
CA PRO A 83 7.60 -19.16 -6.91
C PRO A 83 6.08 -19.01 -6.93
N ARG A 84 5.34 -20.03 -6.49
CA ARG A 84 3.86 -19.98 -6.42
C ARG A 84 3.37 -18.92 -5.44
N ALA A 85 3.93 -18.88 -4.23
CA ALA A 85 3.55 -17.89 -3.23
C ALA A 85 3.92 -16.46 -3.65
N ALA A 86 5.08 -16.30 -4.31
CA ALA A 86 5.51 -15.03 -4.88
C ALA A 86 4.54 -14.53 -5.97
N ALA A 87 4.07 -15.42 -6.85
CA ALA A 87 3.12 -15.06 -7.90
C ALA A 87 1.72 -14.75 -7.34
N ILE A 88 1.18 -15.62 -6.48
CA ILE A 88 -0.16 -15.43 -5.89
C ILE A 88 -0.20 -14.19 -5.02
N GLY A 89 0.76 -14.04 -4.10
CA GLY A 89 0.81 -12.90 -3.20
C GLY A 89 0.99 -11.58 -3.96
N ALA A 90 1.86 -11.55 -4.97
CA ALA A 90 2.04 -10.35 -5.80
C ALA A 90 0.82 -10.05 -6.66
N GLY A 91 0.20 -11.05 -7.28
CA GLY A 91 -1.02 -10.89 -8.07
C GLY A 91 -2.18 -10.33 -7.24
N LEU A 92 -2.35 -10.83 -6.02
CA LEU A 92 -3.36 -10.34 -5.08
C LEU A 92 -3.11 -8.88 -4.69
N VAL A 93 -1.90 -8.52 -4.27
CA VAL A 93 -1.61 -7.10 -3.95
C VAL A 93 -1.81 -6.22 -5.18
N ALA A 94 -1.37 -6.63 -6.36
CA ALA A 94 -1.57 -5.85 -7.59
C ALA A 94 -3.06 -5.63 -7.91
N ALA A 95 -3.91 -6.65 -7.77
CA ALA A 95 -5.35 -6.50 -7.90
C ALA A 95 -5.92 -5.55 -6.83
N GLY A 96 -5.42 -5.65 -5.60
CA GLY A 96 -5.77 -4.76 -4.51
C GLY A 96 -5.42 -3.29 -4.79
N LEU A 97 -4.27 -3.01 -5.41
CA LEU A 97 -3.89 -1.66 -5.84
C LEU A 97 -4.86 -1.06 -6.88
N VAL A 98 -5.43 -1.90 -7.75
CA VAL A 98 -6.50 -1.47 -8.68
C VAL A 98 -7.78 -1.13 -7.92
N GLY A 99 -8.12 -1.91 -6.89
CA GLY A 99 -9.26 -1.58 -6.02
C GLY A 99 -9.02 -0.26 -5.29
N TRP A 100 -7.80 -0.06 -4.80
CA TRP A 100 -7.41 1.15 -4.08
C TRP A 100 -7.51 2.39 -4.96
N SER A 101 -7.09 2.32 -6.22
CA SER A 101 -7.24 3.44 -7.15
C SER A 101 -8.72 3.75 -7.43
N GLY A 102 -9.59 2.74 -7.44
CA GLY A 102 -11.05 2.92 -7.49
C GLY A 102 -11.60 3.66 -6.28
N VAL A 103 -11.20 3.28 -5.06
CA VAL A 103 -11.58 3.98 -3.82
C VAL A 103 -11.09 5.43 -3.84
N LEU A 104 -9.86 5.66 -4.33
CA LEU A 104 -9.31 7.01 -4.48
C LEU A 104 -10.09 7.87 -5.48
N ALA A 105 -10.56 7.26 -6.58
CA ALA A 105 -11.40 7.93 -7.56
C ALA A 105 -12.77 8.31 -6.97
N LEU A 106 -13.37 7.43 -6.14
CA LEU A 106 -14.60 7.75 -5.41
C LEU A 106 -14.40 8.94 -4.49
N GLY A 107 -13.38 8.93 -3.63
CA GLY A 107 -13.09 10.08 -2.74
C GLY A 107 -12.82 11.38 -3.50
N SER A 108 -12.21 11.29 -4.69
CA SER A 108 -12.04 12.45 -5.57
C SER A 108 -13.36 12.96 -6.13
N ALA A 109 -14.28 12.07 -6.50
CA ALA A 109 -15.63 12.44 -6.93
C ALA A 109 -16.44 13.08 -5.80
N GLU A 110 -16.35 12.56 -4.58
CA GLU A 110 -16.98 13.17 -3.40
C GLU A 110 -16.49 14.59 -3.14
N LEU A 111 -15.17 14.81 -3.24
CA LEU A 111 -14.61 16.15 -3.13
C LEU A 111 -15.14 17.10 -4.21
N GLN A 112 -15.38 16.61 -5.44
CA GLN A 112 -15.98 17.44 -6.49
C GLN A 112 -17.45 17.74 -6.21
N LEU A 113 -18.22 16.76 -5.72
CA LEU A 113 -19.61 16.97 -5.29
C LEU A 113 -19.68 18.02 -4.18
N ALA A 114 -18.83 17.89 -3.16
CA ALA A 114 -18.75 18.85 -2.04
C ALA A 114 -18.50 20.29 -2.48
N ARG A 115 -17.86 20.50 -3.64
CA ARG A 115 -17.51 21.83 -4.15
C ARG A 115 -18.49 22.39 -5.17
N THR A 116 -19.20 21.52 -5.90
CA THR A 116 -19.97 21.93 -7.09
C THR A 116 -21.48 21.73 -6.91
N VAL A 117 -21.90 20.90 -5.97
CA VAL A 117 -23.32 20.59 -5.70
C VAL A 117 -23.61 20.96 -4.25
N SER A 118 -24.78 21.53 -3.97
CA SER A 118 -25.16 21.98 -2.63
C SER A 118 -26.36 21.20 -2.07
N GLY A 119 -26.42 21.15 -0.74
CA GLY A 119 -27.54 20.59 0.02
C GLY A 119 -27.81 19.11 -0.26
N ASN A 120 -29.08 18.73 -0.18
CA ASN A 120 -29.53 17.34 -0.24
C ASN A 120 -29.15 16.61 -1.54
N ALA A 121 -29.00 17.34 -2.65
CA ALA A 121 -28.59 16.74 -3.91
C ALA A 121 -27.14 16.20 -3.86
N ALA A 122 -26.24 16.90 -3.17
CA ALA A 122 -24.86 16.45 -2.99
C ALA A 122 -24.80 15.21 -2.09
N VAL A 123 -25.57 15.21 -0.99
CA VAL A 123 -25.67 14.09 -0.05
C VAL A 123 -26.20 12.83 -0.73
N SER A 124 -27.33 12.93 -1.44
CA SER A 124 -27.92 11.78 -2.14
C SER A 124 -27.01 11.22 -3.24
N ALA A 125 -26.28 12.09 -3.95
CA ALA A 125 -25.29 11.66 -4.93
C ALA A 125 -24.11 10.93 -4.27
N ALA A 126 -23.60 11.43 -3.15
CA ALA A 126 -22.51 10.80 -2.40
C ALA A 126 -22.92 9.45 -1.79
N GLU A 127 -24.14 9.33 -1.26
CA GLU A 127 -24.70 8.05 -0.82
C GLU A 127 -24.72 7.02 -1.95
N SER A 128 -25.22 7.44 -3.11
CA SER A 128 -25.31 6.59 -4.30
C SER A 128 -23.93 6.12 -4.79
N LEU A 129 -22.88 6.94 -4.62
CA LEU A 129 -21.50 6.55 -4.92
C LEU A 129 -21.03 5.39 -4.04
N HIS A 130 -21.41 5.35 -2.76
CA HIS A 130 -20.92 4.31 -1.84
C HIS A 130 -21.71 3.01 -1.89
N VAL A 131 -23.02 3.07 -2.14
CA VAL A 131 -23.87 1.86 -2.22
C VAL A 131 -23.84 1.21 -3.60
N GLY A 132 -23.24 1.86 -4.60
CA GLY A 132 -23.13 1.33 -5.95
C GLY A 132 -22.33 0.02 -6.00
N PRO A 133 -22.73 -0.96 -6.82
CA PRO A 133 -22.08 -2.27 -6.88
C PRO A 133 -20.60 -2.17 -7.27
N VAL A 134 -20.23 -1.17 -8.09
CA VAL A 134 -18.84 -0.91 -8.47
C VAL A 134 -18.02 -0.44 -7.27
N ALA A 135 -18.56 0.44 -6.43
CA ALA A 135 -17.85 0.94 -5.26
C ALA A 135 -17.64 -0.16 -4.21
N VAL A 136 -18.66 -0.98 -3.97
CA VAL A 136 -18.57 -2.17 -3.11
C VAL A 136 -17.53 -3.14 -3.66
N ALA A 137 -17.55 -3.43 -4.97
CA ALA A 137 -16.59 -4.33 -5.60
C ALA A 137 -15.15 -3.81 -5.53
N MET A 138 -14.91 -2.52 -5.82
CA MET A 138 -13.58 -1.90 -5.73
C MET A 138 -13.05 -1.89 -4.30
N THR A 139 -13.91 -1.56 -3.32
CA THR A 139 -13.55 -1.57 -1.90
C THR A 139 -13.24 -2.99 -1.42
N ALA A 140 -14.08 -3.97 -1.77
CA ALA A 140 -13.84 -5.36 -1.45
C ALA A 140 -12.56 -5.89 -2.11
N MET A 141 -12.32 -5.56 -3.38
CA MET A 141 -11.09 -5.92 -4.09
C MET A 141 -9.86 -5.29 -3.43
N PHE A 142 -9.93 -4.01 -3.05
CA PHE A 142 -8.87 -3.35 -2.30
C PHE A 142 -8.55 -4.10 -1.00
N LEU A 143 -9.53 -4.27 -0.12
CA LEU A 143 -9.31 -4.84 1.21
C LEU A 143 -8.90 -6.31 1.10
N LEU A 144 -9.69 -7.14 0.43
CA LEU A 144 -9.47 -8.58 0.39
C LEU A 144 -8.18 -8.94 -0.33
N CYS A 145 -7.91 -8.34 -1.49
CA CYS A 145 -6.74 -8.71 -2.28
C CYS A 145 -5.45 -8.10 -1.72
N THR A 146 -5.45 -6.83 -1.27
CA THR A 146 -4.26 -6.22 -0.66
C THR A 146 -3.86 -6.95 0.61
N PHE A 147 -4.80 -7.19 1.52
CA PHE A 147 -4.50 -7.80 2.81
C PHE A 147 -4.10 -9.27 2.67
N SER A 148 -4.87 -10.06 1.93
CA SER A 148 -4.52 -11.47 1.70
C SER A 148 -3.19 -11.59 0.97
N GLY A 149 -2.92 -10.72 -0.01
CA GLY A 149 -1.66 -10.69 -0.75
C GLY A 149 -0.45 -10.35 0.14
N LEU A 150 -0.56 -9.33 0.98
CA LEU A 150 0.50 -8.94 1.92
C LEU A 150 0.77 -10.03 2.97
N ILE A 151 -0.27 -10.68 3.48
CA ILE A 151 -0.14 -11.80 4.42
C ILE A 151 0.59 -12.97 3.72
N VAL A 152 0.16 -13.37 2.52
CA VAL A 152 0.81 -14.45 1.76
C VAL A 152 2.28 -14.14 1.50
N LEU A 153 2.61 -12.92 1.05
CA LEU A 153 3.99 -12.52 0.77
C LEU A 153 4.87 -12.54 2.02
N THR A 154 4.42 -11.94 3.12
CA THR A 154 5.22 -11.84 4.35
C THR A 154 5.39 -13.17 5.07
N VAL A 155 4.34 -14.01 5.11
CA VAL A 155 4.43 -15.38 5.63
C VAL A 155 5.39 -16.21 4.77
N ALA A 156 5.33 -16.09 3.45
CA ALA A 156 6.24 -16.83 2.57
C ALA A 156 7.70 -16.38 2.69
N LEU A 157 7.95 -15.07 2.86
CA LEU A 157 9.28 -14.53 3.17
C LEU A 157 9.83 -15.08 4.50
N TRP A 158 8.99 -15.15 5.53
CA TRP A 158 9.36 -15.72 6.83
C TRP A 158 9.65 -17.23 6.71
N ARG A 159 8.81 -17.99 6.01
CA ARG A 159 9.00 -19.43 5.76
C ARG A 159 10.18 -19.75 4.84
N ALA A 160 10.70 -18.77 4.12
CA ALA A 160 11.95 -18.86 3.37
C ALA A 160 13.16 -18.39 4.21
N HIS A 161 12.97 -18.04 5.49
CA HIS A 161 13.98 -17.51 6.39
C HIS A 161 14.67 -16.23 5.88
N LEU A 162 13.99 -15.48 5.01
CA LEU A 162 14.51 -14.22 4.44
C LEU A 162 14.28 -13.03 5.37
N VAL A 163 13.29 -13.13 6.26
CA VAL A 163 12.92 -12.09 7.24
C VAL A 163 12.64 -12.70 8.61
N PRO A 164 12.80 -11.94 9.70
CA PRO A 164 12.51 -12.43 11.05
C PRO A 164 11.00 -12.68 11.27
N GLY A 165 10.67 -13.58 12.20
CA GLY A 165 9.29 -14.02 12.44
C GLY A 165 8.31 -12.97 12.94
N TRP A 166 8.80 -11.83 13.46
CA TRP A 166 7.93 -10.72 13.86
C TRP A 166 7.34 -9.96 12.67
N VAL A 167 7.95 -10.04 11.47
CA VAL A 167 7.49 -9.30 10.28
C VAL A 167 6.07 -9.68 9.86
N PRO A 168 5.72 -10.96 9.64
CA PRO A 168 4.34 -11.33 9.31
C PRO A 168 3.36 -10.95 10.43
N ALA A 169 3.75 -11.05 11.71
CA ALA A 169 2.91 -10.64 12.83
C ALA A 169 2.63 -9.12 12.81
N ALA A 170 3.64 -8.30 12.53
CA ALA A 170 3.48 -6.86 12.39
C ALA A 170 2.57 -6.48 11.21
N VAL A 171 2.67 -7.17 10.07
CA VAL A 171 1.77 -6.95 8.92
C VAL A 171 0.34 -7.38 9.24
N VAL A 172 0.13 -8.53 9.88
CA VAL A 172 -1.20 -8.96 10.31
C VAL A 172 -1.81 -7.98 11.30
N ALA A 173 -1.04 -7.51 12.28
CA ALA A 173 -1.49 -6.50 13.25
C ALA A 173 -1.85 -5.17 12.56
N ALA A 174 -1.04 -4.74 11.59
CA ALA A 174 -1.33 -3.54 10.80
C ALA A 174 -2.64 -3.69 10.01
N VAL A 175 -2.82 -4.81 9.30
CA VAL A 175 -4.06 -5.11 8.56
C VAL A 175 -5.28 -5.15 9.48
N ALA A 176 -5.19 -5.83 10.62
CA ALA A 176 -6.28 -5.93 11.58
C ALA A 176 -6.63 -4.55 12.19
N GLY A 177 -5.61 -3.75 12.51
CA GLY A 177 -5.79 -2.39 13.00
C GLY A 177 -6.50 -1.49 12.01
N ASP A 178 -6.17 -1.61 10.72
CA ASP A 178 -6.82 -0.84 9.65
C ASP A 178 -8.30 -1.18 9.52
N ILE A 179 -8.67 -2.47 9.63
CA ILE A 179 -10.08 -2.91 9.55
C ILE A 179 -10.89 -2.45 10.76
N ILE A 180 -10.34 -2.61 11.97
CA ILE A 180 -11.09 -2.42 13.22
C ILE A 180 -11.25 -0.94 13.57
N ALA A 181 -10.24 -0.13 13.27
CA ALA A 181 -10.14 1.23 13.77
C ALA A 181 -9.73 2.22 12.67
N SER A 182 -10.21 1.99 11.44
CA SER A 182 -10.04 2.89 10.29
C SER A 182 -10.47 4.34 10.57
N THR A 183 -11.35 4.55 11.54
CA THR A 183 -11.84 5.86 11.97
C THR A 183 -11.01 6.51 13.08
N VAL A 184 -10.07 5.78 13.70
CA VAL A 184 -9.23 6.29 14.79
C VAL A 184 -7.85 6.63 14.24
N THR A 185 -7.57 7.92 14.06
CA THR A 185 -6.31 8.41 13.43
C THR A 185 -5.06 7.79 14.04
N ALA A 186 -5.00 7.69 15.37
CA ALA A 186 -3.86 7.13 16.08
C ALA A 186 -3.59 5.66 15.71
N VAL A 187 -4.65 4.88 15.48
CA VAL A 187 -4.51 3.48 15.05
C VAL A 187 -4.01 3.43 13.61
N VAL A 188 -4.59 4.21 12.69
CA VAL A 188 -4.15 4.25 11.29
C VAL A 188 -2.69 4.71 11.17
N VAL A 189 -2.25 5.69 11.97
CA VAL A 189 -0.84 6.08 12.06
C VAL A 189 0.03 4.90 12.52
N THR A 190 -0.41 4.16 13.54
CA THR A 190 0.30 2.99 14.06
C THR A 190 0.42 1.88 12.99
N VAL A 191 -0.64 1.65 12.22
CA VAL A 191 -0.66 0.72 11.08
C VAL A 191 0.44 1.06 10.08
N TRP A 192 0.52 2.32 9.64
CA TRP A 192 1.55 2.75 8.68
C TRP A 192 2.97 2.67 9.24
N VAL A 193 3.16 2.99 10.52
CA VAL A 193 4.46 2.82 11.19
C VAL A 193 4.87 1.35 11.23
N LEU A 194 3.95 0.45 11.59
CA LEU A 194 4.21 -0.99 11.60
C LEU A 194 4.57 -1.51 10.21
N LEU A 195 3.85 -1.07 9.16
CA LEU A 195 4.17 -1.42 7.78
C LEU A 195 5.55 -0.88 7.37
N ALA A 196 5.89 0.36 7.71
CA ALA A 196 7.20 0.93 7.41
C ALA A 196 8.34 0.15 8.07
N VAL A 197 8.18 -0.22 9.34
CA VAL A 197 9.16 -1.03 10.08
C VAL A 197 9.30 -2.44 9.47
N ALA A 198 8.18 -3.11 9.19
CA ALA A 198 8.16 -4.42 8.55
C ALA A 198 8.84 -4.39 7.17
N PHE A 199 8.52 -3.40 6.34
CA PHE A 199 9.05 -3.30 4.99
C PHE A 199 10.52 -2.88 4.98
N THR A 200 10.97 -2.13 5.98
CA THR A 200 12.40 -1.87 6.19
C THR A 200 13.18 -3.17 6.42
N ALA A 201 12.63 -4.12 7.19
CA ALA A 201 13.26 -5.43 7.35
C ALA A 201 13.36 -6.21 6.03
N VAL A 202 12.31 -6.16 5.19
CA VAL A 202 12.29 -6.77 3.85
C VAL A 202 13.31 -6.09 2.92
N ALA A 203 13.40 -4.76 2.95
CA ALA A 203 14.36 -3.99 2.16
C ALA A 203 15.81 -4.37 2.52
N ARG A 204 16.11 -4.53 3.82
CA ARG A 204 17.43 -4.99 4.28
C ARG A 204 17.74 -6.41 3.79
N ALA A 205 16.78 -7.32 3.85
CA ALA A 205 16.94 -8.67 3.30
C ALA A 205 17.27 -8.63 1.80
N ARG A 206 16.60 -7.75 1.04
CA ARG A 206 16.85 -7.57 -0.40
C ARG A 206 18.28 -7.08 -0.69
N VAL A 207 18.77 -6.12 0.09
CA VAL A 207 20.14 -5.59 -0.07
C VAL A 207 21.18 -6.67 0.28
N ARG A 208 20.96 -7.47 1.33
CA ARG A 208 21.88 -8.56 1.71
C ARG A 208 22.06 -9.60 0.61
N VAL A 209 20.96 -10.08 0.03
CA VAL A 209 21.00 -11.01 -1.11
C VAL A 209 21.75 -10.38 -2.30
N ALA A 210 21.52 -9.09 -2.54
CA ALA A 210 22.18 -8.40 -3.64
C ALA A 210 23.70 -8.30 -3.49
N VAL A 211 24.20 -8.13 -2.26
CA VAL A 211 25.64 -8.11 -1.95
C VAL A 211 26.23 -9.52 -2.06
N ALA A 212 25.54 -10.54 -1.56
CA ALA A 212 26.01 -11.93 -1.65
C ALA A 212 26.18 -12.39 -3.12
N ASP A 213 25.20 -12.10 -3.98
CA ASP A 213 25.27 -12.43 -5.41
C ASP A 213 26.48 -11.79 -6.11
N ALA A 214 26.89 -10.59 -5.69
CA ALA A 214 27.98 -9.85 -6.29
C ALA A 214 29.37 -10.40 -5.90
N ALA A 215 29.47 -11.10 -4.75
CA ALA A 215 30.72 -11.66 -4.25
C ALA A 215 31.05 -13.05 -4.84
N SER A 216 30.05 -13.82 -5.26
CA SER A 216 30.22 -15.19 -5.78
C SER A 216 31.20 -15.37 -6.96
N PRO A 217 31.24 -14.51 -8.00
CA PRO A 217 32.15 -14.72 -9.14
C PRO A 217 33.63 -14.53 -8.77
N MET A 218 33.96 -13.74 -7.74
CA MET A 218 35.36 -13.52 -7.33
C MET A 218 35.98 -14.74 -6.64
N LEU A 219 35.17 -15.68 -6.16
CA LEU A 219 35.62 -16.90 -5.48
C LEU A 219 35.83 -18.08 -6.44
N SER A 220 35.36 -17.98 -7.68
CA SER A 220 35.51 -19.03 -8.70
C SER A 220 36.84 -18.92 -9.48
N GLU A 221 37.54 -17.80 -9.35
CA GLU A 221 38.80 -17.52 -10.06
C GLU A 221 40.04 -17.51 -9.13
N ALA A 222 39.85 -17.82 -7.84
CA ALA A 222 40.89 -17.93 -6.82
C ALA A 222 41.12 -19.40 -6.41
#